data_AF-A0A5Q3L879-F1
#
_entry.id   AF-A0A5Q3L879-F1
#
_cell.length_a   1.000
_cell.length_b   1.000
_cell.length_c   1.000
_cell.angle_alpha   90.00
_cell.angle_beta   90.00
_cell.angle_gamma   90.00
#
_symmetry.space_group_name_H-M   'P 1'
#
loop_
_entity.id
_entity.type
_entity.pdbx_description
1 polymer ?
#
loop_
_entity_poly.entity_id
_entity_poly.type
_entity_poly.pdbx_seq_one_letter_code
_entity_poly.pdbx_strand_id
1 'polypeptide(L)'
;MDQQELQQMTEAITTAGQKRIHQWVSLDKIAVHRDLQHRLQRDDAYLDGLVSLAKEDHFEFNAPIELIDDGEKYLLWDGHYRYMAATEAGWETIWSNVLPGNEALAYALSLTANPGHGLRYSNQEKRVVVEKAWQLEIYRELTLAQMSRLLGVTTSYLSRVKQEIQAGKGVVAQQPRKNFTVGKNAHPLFDEPIGAAEVKRSTIREALKLDPHKSNTSIAKEEGVSRATVAKVRRQEEQKKKEVAPKQSTVDPIEGDLDAEEQEEKPKKKQGYREDLPPEVREPLAVVRPELSKIADELKLIQYRLGQLTEVPGCAKLLRDFDIEKIEVEGEEVVYLQADLRILIEGIELNGPAAICPRCGGKKCRECGLQGWVTWAEYQDITRRYAHLR
;
A
#
# COMPACT_ATOMS: atom_id res chain seq x y z
N MET A 1 -33.32 -11.75 -5.35
CA MET A 1 -32.05 -12.47 -5.35
C MET A 1 -32.34 -13.89 -4.98
N ASP A 2 -31.91 -14.85 -5.81
CA ASP A 2 -32.03 -16.26 -5.41
C ASP A 2 -30.93 -16.62 -4.40
N GLN A 3 -31.02 -17.82 -3.80
CA GLN A 3 -30.07 -18.26 -2.78
C GLN A 3 -28.64 -18.46 -3.32
N GLN A 4 -28.50 -18.81 -4.60
CA GLN A 4 -27.21 -19.01 -5.24
C GLN A 4 -26.51 -17.66 -5.50
N GLU A 5 -27.26 -16.67 -5.99
CA GLU A 5 -26.80 -15.30 -6.20
C GLU A 5 -26.42 -14.63 -4.86
N LEU A 6 -27.23 -14.81 -3.82
CA LEU A 6 -26.93 -14.34 -2.46
C LEU A 6 -25.64 -14.96 -1.90
N GLN A 7 -25.44 -16.26 -2.10
CA GLN A 7 -24.23 -16.96 -1.67
C GLN A 7 -23.00 -16.47 -2.45
N GLN A 8 -23.09 -16.34 -3.78
CA GLN A 8 -21.99 -15.83 -4.61
C GLN A 8 -21.59 -14.42 -4.21
N MET A 9 -22.56 -13.53 -3.97
CA MET A 9 -22.25 -12.18 -3.50
C MET A 9 -21.66 -12.20 -2.09
N THR A 10 -22.17 -13.05 -1.19
CA THR A 10 -21.63 -13.18 0.18
C THR A 10 -20.16 -13.61 0.14
N GLU A 11 -19.84 -14.58 -0.70
CA GLU A 11 -18.47 -15.02 -0.96
C GLU A 11 -17.63 -13.90 -1.55
N ALA A 12 -18.17 -13.12 -2.50
CA ALA A 12 -17.48 -11.98 -3.11
C ALA A 12 -17.10 -10.90 -2.09
N ILE A 13 -18.00 -10.54 -1.17
CA ILE A 13 -17.72 -9.49 -0.17
C ILE A 13 -16.84 -9.98 0.98
N THR A 14 -16.81 -11.28 1.26
CA THR A 14 -16.06 -11.84 2.41
C THR A 14 -14.70 -12.42 2.02
N THR A 15 -14.53 -12.83 0.76
CA THR A 15 -13.30 -13.46 0.28
C THR A 15 -12.37 -12.42 -0.31
N ALA A 16 -11.23 -12.20 0.35
CA ALA A 16 -10.17 -11.31 -0.16
C ALA A 16 -9.54 -11.78 -1.49
N GLY A 17 -9.83 -13.01 -1.93
CA GLY A 17 -9.21 -13.68 -3.06
C GLY A 17 -10.02 -13.70 -4.37
N GLN A 18 -11.06 -12.88 -4.54
CA GLN A 18 -11.64 -12.74 -5.89
C GLN A 18 -10.56 -12.22 -6.85
N LYS A 19 -10.46 -12.84 -8.02
CA LYS A 19 -9.52 -12.46 -9.07
C LYS A 19 -9.85 -11.04 -9.55
N ARG A 20 -9.06 -10.08 -9.07
CA ARG A 20 -9.10 -8.70 -9.54
C ARG A 20 -8.28 -8.60 -10.82
N ILE A 21 -8.85 -7.96 -11.82
CA ILE A 21 -8.13 -7.63 -13.06
C ILE A 21 -7.61 -6.21 -12.90
N HIS A 22 -6.29 -6.07 -12.88
CA HIS A 22 -5.62 -4.78 -12.81
C HIS A 22 -5.43 -4.24 -14.22
N GLN A 23 -6.09 -3.13 -14.57
CA GLN A 23 -6.03 -2.56 -15.91
C GLN A 23 -6.27 -1.05 -15.93
N TRP A 24 -5.79 -0.40 -17.00
CA TRP A 24 -6.17 0.97 -17.33
C TRP A 24 -7.56 0.97 -17.95
N VAL A 25 -8.50 1.66 -17.32
CA VAL A 25 -9.89 1.80 -17.79
C VAL A 25 -10.11 3.21 -18.29
N SER A 26 -10.75 3.36 -19.44
CA SER A 26 -11.10 4.69 -19.95
C SER A 26 -12.22 5.31 -19.13
N LEU A 27 -12.08 6.60 -18.79
CA LEU A 27 -13.01 7.30 -17.90
C LEU A 27 -14.44 7.33 -18.47
N ASP A 28 -14.60 7.33 -19.79
CA ASP A 28 -15.90 7.34 -20.48
C ASP A 28 -16.72 6.05 -20.28
N LYS A 29 -16.06 4.93 -19.97
CA LYS A 29 -16.69 3.63 -19.68
C LYS A 29 -17.08 3.45 -18.22
N ILE A 30 -16.67 4.38 -17.34
CA ILE A 30 -16.95 4.30 -15.91
C ILE A 30 -18.29 4.97 -15.60
N ALA A 31 -19.20 4.20 -15.02
CA ALA A 31 -20.47 4.69 -14.52
C ALA A 31 -20.35 5.05 -13.03
N VAL A 32 -20.69 6.30 -12.71
CA VAL A 32 -20.72 6.80 -11.33
C VAL A 32 -22.17 6.92 -10.86
N HIS A 33 -22.56 6.08 -9.93
CA HIS A 33 -23.89 6.09 -9.33
C HIS A 33 -23.88 6.84 -8.00
N ARG A 34 -24.84 7.74 -7.81
CA ARG A 34 -24.95 8.54 -6.57
C ARG A 34 -25.10 7.66 -5.32
N ASP A 35 -25.76 6.51 -5.47
CA ASP A 35 -26.07 5.63 -4.35
C ASP A 35 -24.85 4.84 -3.84
N LEU A 36 -23.81 4.70 -4.67
CA LEU A 36 -22.51 4.08 -4.32
C LEU A 36 -21.60 5.03 -3.53
N GLN A 37 -21.90 6.34 -3.51
CA GLN A 37 -21.20 7.30 -2.67
C GLN A 37 -21.94 7.49 -1.34
N HIS A 38 -21.32 7.04 -0.25
CA HIS A 38 -21.93 7.14 1.08
C HIS A 38 -21.46 8.34 1.92
N ARG A 39 -20.57 9.16 1.37
CA ARG A 39 -20.21 10.43 2.01
C ARG A 39 -21.35 11.41 1.97
N LEU A 40 -21.58 12.09 3.11
CA LEU A 40 -22.66 13.05 3.25
C LEU A 40 -22.33 14.40 2.59
N GLN A 41 -21.04 14.74 2.54
CA GLN A 41 -20.55 15.97 1.94
C GLN A 41 -19.29 15.70 1.14
N ARG A 42 -19.14 16.43 0.04
CA ARG A 42 -17.90 16.50 -0.73
C ARG A 42 -16.93 17.43 -0.01
N ASP A 43 -15.69 17.01 0.12
CA ASP A 43 -14.58 17.78 0.67
C ASP A 43 -13.81 18.37 -0.51
N ASP A 44 -14.22 19.58 -0.90
CA ASP A 44 -13.69 20.25 -2.09
C ASP A 44 -12.20 20.56 -1.93
N ALA A 45 -11.75 20.92 -0.73
CA ALA A 45 -10.32 21.18 -0.46
C ALA A 45 -9.46 19.91 -0.62
N TYR A 46 -9.98 18.75 -0.20
CA TYR A 46 -9.29 17.48 -0.42
C TYR A 46 -9.27 17.11 -1.92
N LEU A 47 -10.36 17.36 -2.64
CA LEU A 47 -10.44 17.14 -4.08
C LEU A 47 -9.45 18.03 -4.83
N ASP A 48 -9.43 19.33 -4.55
CA ASP A 48 -8.52 20.30 -5.16
C ASP A 48 -7.05 19.86 -4.99
N GLY A 49 -6.69 19.39 -3.79
CA GLY A 49 -5.36 18.84 -3.52
C GLY A 49 -5.05 17.62 -4.40
N LEU A 50 -6.00 16.70 -4.57
CA LEU A 50 -5.84 15.55 -5.47
C LEU A 50 -5.76 15.95 -6.94
N VAL A 51 -6.52 16.97 -7.38
CA VAL A 51 -6.47 17.50 -8.74
C VAL A 51 -5.10 18.10 -9.04
N SER A 52 -4.54 18.87 -8.11
CA SER A 52 -3.19 19.41 -8.24
C SER A 52 -2.16 18.28 -8.37
N LEU A 53 -2.25 17.24 -7.52
CA LEU A 53 -1.36 16.08 -7.60
C LEU A 53 -1.52 15.29 -8.91
N ALA A 54 -2.75 15.16 -9.41
CA ALA A 54 -3.04 14.51 -10.69
C ALA A 54 -2.43 15.27 -11.88
N LYS A 55 -2.39 16.60 -11.83
CA LYS A 55 -1.79 17.45 -12.87
C LYS A 55 -0.26 17.42 -12.86
N GLU A 56 0.34 17.23 -11.69
CA GLU A 56 1.80 17.18 -11.52
C GLU A 56 2.41 15.79 -11.79
N ASP A 57 1.60 14.80 -12.20
CA ASP A 57 1.98 13.39 -12.40
C ASP A 57 2.71 12.78 -11.19
N HIS A 58 2.30 13.21 -9.98
CA HIS A 58 2.95 12.83 -8.73
C HIS A 58 2.19 11.72 -7.99
N PHE A 59 2.82 10.52 -7.96
CA PHE A 59 2.83 9.40 -6.99
C PHE A 59 1.53 8.89 -6.30
N GLU A 60 0.44 9.63 -6.16
CA GLU A 60 -0.75 9.16 -5.42
C GLU A 60 -1.76 8.34 -6.26
N PHE A 61 -1.59 8.27 -7.59
CA PHE A 61 -2.46 7.50 -8.48
C PHE A 61 -2.01 6.06 -8.77
N ASN A 62 -0.91 5.61 -8.15
CA ASN A 62 -0.51 4.19 -8.22
C ASN A 62 -1.47 3.27 -7.46
N ALA A 63 -2.31 3.83 -6.57
CA ALA A 63 -3.39 3.08 -5.94
C ALA A 63 -4.60 3.01 -6.90
N PRO A 64 -5.02 1.81 -7.34
CA PRO A 64 -6.11 1.64 -8.28
C PRO A 64 -7.46 2.07 -7.69
N ILE A 65 -8.35 2.61 -8.52
CA ILE A 65 -9.78 2.71 -8.17
C ILE A 65 -10.44 1.33 -8.26
N GLU A 66 -11.58 1.14 -7.60
CA GLU A 66 -12.24 -0.16 -7.58
C GLU A 66 -13.55 -0.13 -8.38
N LEU A 67 -13.66 -1.07 -9.32
CA LEU A 67 -14.74 -1.15 -10.31
C LEU A 67 -15.41 -2.53 -10.28
N ILE A 68 -16.71 -2.54 -10.54
CA ILE A 68 -17.44 -3.76 -10.94
C ILE A 68 -17.65 -3.73 -12.45
N ASP A 69 -17.30 -4.80 -13.16
CA ASP A 69 -17.68 -5.03 -14.55
C ASP A 69 -19.04 -5.74 -14.58
N ASP A 70 -20.08 -5.04 -15.05
CA ASP A 70 -21.43 -5.59 -15.21
C ASP A 70 -21.71 -6.18 -16.60
N GLY A 71 -20.69 -6.19 -17.47
CA GLY A 71 -20.76 -6.63 -18.86
C GLY A 71 -21.12 -5.52 -19.86
N GLU A 72 -21.63 -4.38 -19.41
CA GLU A 72 -21.91 -3.20 -20.24
C GLU A 72 -20.98 -2.01 -19.89
N LYS A 73 -20.76 -1.77 -18.61
CA LYS A 73 -20.00 -0.64 -18.05
C LYS A 73 -19.21 -1.06 -16.81
N TYR A 74 -18.32 -0.17 -16.41
CA TYR A 74 -17.60 -0.29 -15.15
C TYR A 74 -18.25 0.56 -14.05
N LEU A 75 -18.84 -0.07 -13.05
CA LEU A 75 -19.48 0.62 -11.92
C LEU A 75 -18.43 1.00 -10.86
N LEU A 76 -18.28 2.30 -10.59
CA LEU A 76 -17.35 2.81 -9.59
C LEU A 76 -17.89 2.61 -8.17
N TRP A 77 -17.26 1.73 -7.37
CA TRP A 77 -17.69 1.49 -5.99
C TRP A 77 -16.70 2.00 -4.93
N ASP A 78 -15.41 2.16 -5.25
CA ASP A 78 -14.44 2.87 -4.41
C ASP A 78 -13.46 3.71 -5.25
N GLY A 79 -12.93 4.79 -4.66
CA GLY A 79 -11.99 5.69 -5.32
C GLY A 79 -12.64 6.93 -5.95
N HIS A 80 -13.85 7.30 -5.55
CA HIS A 80 -14.60 8.45 -6.07
C HIS A 80 -13.78 9.75 -6.17
N TYR A 81 -13.00 10.11 -5.14
CA TYR A 81 -12.15 11.33 -5.20
C TYR A 81 -11.03 11.21 -6.23
N ARG A 82 -10.44 10.02 -6.39
CA ARG A 82 -9.41 9.77 -7.40
C ARG A 82 -10.00 9.86 -8.81
N TYR A 83 -11.16 9.25 -9.03
CA TYR A 83 -11.89 9.38 -10.29
C TYR A 83 -12.21 10.85 -10.63
N MET A 84 -12.77 11.61 -9.67
CA MET A 84 -13.07 13.03 -9.88
C MET A 84 -11.80 13.83 -10.18
N ALA A 85 -10.72 13.60 -9.43
CA ALA A 85 -9.46 14.28 -9.63
C ALA A 85 -8.82 13.99 -11.01
N ALA A 86 -8.82 12.73 -11.45
CA ALA A 86 -8.35 12.36 -12.78
C ALA A 86 -9.19 12.99 -13.90
N THR A 87 -10.51 13.04 -13.71
CA THR A 87 -11.43 13.69 -14.65
C THR A 87 -11.14 15.20 -14.76
N GLU A 88 -10.99 15.89 -13.63
CA GLU A 88 -10.68 17.33 -13.59
C GLU A 88 -9.26 17.67 -14.05
N ALA A 89 -8.32 16.72 -13.94
CA ALA A 89 -6.97 16.82 -14.50
C ALA A 89 -6.91 16.53 -16.01
N GLY A 90 -8.02 16.10 -16.63
CA GLY A 90 -8.11 15.85 -18.06
C GLY A 90 -7.46 14.53 -18.51
N TRP A 91 -7.40 13.54 -17.63
CA TRP A 91 -6.91 12.20 -17.99
C TRP A 91 -7.93 11.46 -18.87
N GLU A 92 -7.46 10.56 -19.73
CA GLU A 92 -8.34 9.72 -20.57
C GLU A 92 -8.61 8.34 -19.95
N THR A 93 -7.66 7.86 -19.15
CA THR A 93 -7.70 6.54 -18.50
C THR A 93 -7.24 6.64 -17.05
N ILE A 94 -7.64 5.65 -16.25
CA ILE A 94 -7.24 5.54 -14.84
C ILE A 94 -6.95 4.09 -14.47
N TRP A 95 -5.91 3.89 -13.67
CA TRP A 95 -5.52 2.59 -13.17
C TRP A 95 -6.58 2.03 -12.21
N SER A 96 -7.05 0.82 -12.48
CA SER A 96 -8.25 0.27 -11.85
C SER A 96 -8.12 -1.21 -11.51
N ASN A 97 -8.79 -1.60 -10.43
CA ASN A 97 -9.06 -2.97 -10.01
C ASN A 97 -10.48 -3.31 -10.43
N VAL A 98 -10.62 -4.27 -11.33
CA VAL A 98 -11.91 -4.66 -11.89
C VAL A 98 -12.30 -6.03 -11.37
N LEU A 99 -13.52 -6.12 -10.85
CA LEU A 99 -14.15 -7.35 -10.40
C LEU A 99 -15.39 -7.63 -11.27
N PRO A 100 -15.59 -8.84 -11.79
CA PRO A 100 -16.85 -9.19 -12.45
C PRO A 100 -18.00 -9.19 -11.42
N GLY A 101 -19.15 -8.62 -11.77
CA GLY A 101 -20.27 -8.54 -10.85
C GLY A 101 -21.49 -7.82 -11.41
N ASN A 102 -22.34 -7.32 -10.52
CA ASN A 102 -23.52 -6.56 -10.87
C ASN A 102 -23.66 -5.32 -9.96
N GLU A 103 -24.67 -4.49 -10.21
CA GLU A 103 -24.94 -3.28 -9.40
C GLU A 103 -25.18 -3.60 -7.92
N ALA A 104 -25.83 -4.72 -7.60
CA ALA A 104 -26.08 -5.13 -6.23
C ALA A 104 -24.76 -5.44 -5.48
N LEU A 105 -23.81 -6.09 -6.15
CA LEU A 105 -22.46 -6.32 -5.62
C LEU A 105 -21.68 -5.01 -5.47
N ALA A 106 -21.76 -4.10 -6.45
CA ALA A 106 -21.14 -2.78 -6.36
C ALA A 106 -21.65 -2.02 -5.13
N TYR A 107 -22.97 -2.02 -4.89
CA TYR A 107 -23.59 -1.37 -3.73
C TYR A 107 -23.22 -2.04 -2.40
N ALA A 108 -23.08 -3.36 -2.37
CA ALA A 108 -22.60 -4.04 -1.17
C ALA A 108 -21.13 -3.66 -0.89
N LEU A 109 -20.25 -3.74 -1.89
CA LEU A 109 -18.83 -3.43 -1.71
C LEU A 109 -18.60 -1.96 -1.35
N SER A 110 -19.39 -1.01 -1.86
CA SER A 110 -19.28 0.42 -1.53
C SER A 110 -19.48 0.69 -0.03
N LEU A 111 -20.26 -0.13 0.67
CA LEU A 111 -20.41 -0.05 2.12
C LEU A 111 -19.13 -0.44 2.88
N THR A 112 -18.23 -1.19 2.25
CA THR A 112 -16.97 -1.68 2.85
C THR A 112 -15.74 -0.85 2.49
N ALA A 113 -15.86 0.16 1.63
CA ALA A 113 -14.72 0.86 1.02
C ALA A 113 -13.80 1.66 1.99
N ASN A 114 -14.25 1.98 3.20
CA ASN A 114 -13.61 3.01 4.04
C ASN A 114 -13.01 2.63 5.43
N PRO A 115 -12.83 1.35 5.83
CA PRO A 115 -12.15 1.02 7.08
C PRO A 115 -10.66 1.38 7.10
N GLY A 116 -9.95 1.28 5.97
CA GLY A 116 -8.48 1.16 5.95
C GLY A 116 -7.69 2.32 5.35
N HIS A 117 -8.20 3.02 4.32
CA HIS A 117 -7.43 3.99 3.53
C HIS A 117 -8.28 5.22 3.15
N GLY A 118 -7.63 6.37 2.90
CA GLY A 118 -8.31 7.61 2.49
C GLY A 118 -9.07 8.36 3.60
N LEU A 119 -9.92 9.32 3.22
CA LEU A 119 -10.65 10.18 4.16
C LEU A 119 -11.64 9.35 5.01
N ARG A 120 -11.40 9.18 6.30
CA ARG A 120 -12.26 8.34 7.16
C ARG A 120 -13.70 8.83 7.21
N TYR A 121 -14.66 7.91 7.28
CA TYR A 121 -16.05 8.26 7.57
C TYR A 121 -16.17 8.95 8.95
N SER A 122 -16.96 10.02 8.97
CA SER A 122 -17.52 10.61 10.18
C SER A 122 -18.43 9.61 10.90
N ASN A 123 -18.72 9.87 12.19
CA ASN A 123 -19.62 9.00 12.95
C ASN A 123 -21.04 8.94 12.36
N GLN A 124 -21.48 10.01 11.67
CA GLN A 124 -22.78 10.05 11.01
C GLN A 124 -22.77 9.20 9.74
N GLU A 125 -21.71 9.28 8.94
CA GLU A 125 -21.54 8.42 7.75
C GLU A 125 -21.44 6.94 8.13
N LYS A 126 -20.66 6.61 9.17
CA LYS A 126 -20.61 5.24 9.71
C LYS A 126 -21.98 4.72 10.10
N ARG A 127 -22.83 5.57 10.67
CA ARG A 127 -24.21 5.20 11.02
C ARG A 127 -25.02 4.89 9.78
N VAL A 128 -24.99 5.76 8.77
CA VAL A 128 -25.72 5.58 7.50
C VAL A 128 -25.30 4.28 6.81
N VAL A 129 -23.99 4.01 6.76
CA VAL A 129 -23.45 2.77 6.18
C VAL A 129 -23.96 1.54 6.93
N VAL A 130 -23.93 1.56 8.27
CA VAL A 130 -24.42 0.44 9.08
C VAL A 130 -25.94 0.24 8.94
N GLU A 131 -26.71 1.33 8.88
CA GLU A 131 -28.17 1.26 8.67
C GLU A 131 -28.50 0.67 7.28
N LYS A 132 -27.81 1.13 6.23
CA LYS A 132 -27.92 0.57 4.87
C LYS A 132 -27.53 -0.91 4.83
N ALA A 133 -26.44 -1.28 5.50
CA ALA A 133 -26.02 -2.67 5.57
C ALA A 133 -27.11 -3.56 6.22
N TRP A 134 -27.76 -3.12 7.30
CA TRP A 134 -28.87 -3.89 7.90
C TRP A 134 -30.11 -4.04 7.01
N GLN A 135 -30.28 -3.19 5.99
CA GLN A 135 -31.37 -3.29 5.01
C GLN A 135 -31.07 -4.31 3.90
N LEU A 136 -29.80 -4.64 3.68
CA LEU A 136 -29.38 -5.58 2.65
C LEU A 136 -29.39 -7.02 3.17
N GLU A 137 -29.95 -7.93 2.37
CA GLU A 137 -30.04 -9.36 2.70
C GLU A 137 -28.66 -9.99 2.92
N ILE A 138 -27.70 -9.69 2.04
CA ILE A 138 -26.32 -10.18 2.10
C ILE A 138 -25.65 -9.95 3.46
N TYR A 139 -25.88 -8.80 4.09
CA TYR A 139 -25.28 -8.47 5.39
C TYR A 139 -26.06 -9.06 6.56
N ARG A 140 -27.34 -9.39 6.39
CA ARG A 140 -28.16 -10.03 7.42
C ARG A 140 -27.76 -11.49 7.65
N GLU A 141 -27.23 -12.15 6.63
CA GLU A 141 -26.69 -13.52 6.71
C GLU A 141 -25.30 -13.58 7.37
N LEU A 142 -24.59 -12.45 7.44
CA LEU A 142 -23.28 -12.40 8.08
C LEU A 142 -23.37 -12.44 9.61
N THR A 143 -22.38 -13.07 10.23
CA THR A 143 -22.17 -12.93 11.67
C THR A 143 -21.79 -11.48 12.00
N LEU A 144 -22.13 -11.02 13.21
CA LEU A 144 -21.72 -9.68 13.68
C LEU A 144 -20.20 -9.46 13.59
N ALA A 145 -19.40 -10.51 13.78
CA ALA A 145 -17.95 -10.45 13.67
C ALA A 145 -17.48 -10.21 12.22
N GLN A 146 -18.09 -10.89 11.24
CA GLN A 146 -17.81 -10.66 9.81
C GLN A 146 -18.23 -9.25 9.41
N MET A 147 -19.47 -8.85 9.74
CA MET A 147 -19.98 -7.51 9.43
C MET A 147 -19.13 -6.40 10.07
N SER A 148 -18.66 -6.62 11.30
CA SER A 148 -17.77 -5.70 12.03
C SER A 148 -16.43 -5.50 11.32
N ARG A 149 -15.83 -6.59 10.81
CA ARG A 149 -14.60 -6.54 10.02
C ARG A 149 -14.80 -5.81 8.69
N LEU A 150 -15.86 -6.15 7.95
CA LEU A 150 -16.14 -5.55 6.63
C LEU A 150 -16.44 -4.05 6.71
N LEU A 151 -17.22 -3.63 7.70
CA LEU A 151 -17.65 -2.23 7.83
C LEU A 151 -16.70 -1.37 8.66
N GLY A 152 -15.66 -1.95 9.27
CA GLY A 152 -14.69 -1.19 10.08
C GLY A 152 -15.28 -0.56 11.35
N VAL A 153 -16.27 -1.22 11.97
CA VAL A 153 -16.94 -0.75 13.21
C VAL A 153 -16.97 -1.86 14.25
N THR A 154 -17.17 -1.52 15.53
CA THR A 154 -17.22 -2.53 16.59
C THR A 154 -18.52 -3.36 16.55
N THR A 155 -18.45 -4.62 16.98
CA THR A 155 -19.63 -5.49 17.13
C THR A 155 -20.68 -4.88 18.08
N SER A 156 -20.25 -4.19 19.14
CA SER A 156 -21.12 -3.46 20.06
C SER A 156 -21.86 -2.30 19.38
N TYR A 157 -21.22 -1.62 18.44
CA TYR A 157 -21.85 -0.57 17.65
C TYR A 157 -22.94 -1.14 16.73
N LEU A 158 -22.63 -2.23 16.02
CA LEU A 158 -23.59 -2.92 15.15
C LEU A 158 -24.81 -3.40 15.91
N SER A 159 -24.61 -4.05 17.06
CA SER A 159 -25.68 -4.54 17.93
C SER A 159 -26.60 -3.41 18.39
N ARG A 160 -26.02 -2.28 18.80
CA ARG A 160 -26.78 -1.10 19.20
C ARG A 160 -27.61 -0.53 18.05
N VAL A 161 -27.01 -0.34 16.87
CA VAL A 161 -27.76 0.18 15.70
C VAL A 161 -28.87 -0.77 15.28
N LYS A 162 -28.64 -2.10 15.32
CA LYS A 162 -29.67 -3.12 15.07
C LYS A 162 -30.86 -2.97 16.02
N GLN A 163 -30.60 -2.84 17.32
CA GLN A 163 -31.65 -2.65 18.33
C GLN A 163 -32.44 -1.35 18.10
N GLU A 164 -31.76 -0.27 17.71
CA GLU A 164 -32.41 1.01 17.41
C GLU A 164 -33.34 0.90 16.19
N ILE A 165 -32.89 0.23 15.12
CA ILE A 165 -33.71 -0.04 13.92
C ILE A 165 -34.95 -0.88 14.30
N GLN A 166 -34.76 -1.96 15.07
CA GLN A 166 -35.86 -2.83 15.52
C GLN A 166 -36.85 -2.11 16.44
N ALA A 167 -36.38 -1.15 17.24
CA ALA A 167 -37.21 -0.32 18.10
C ALA A 167 -37.95 0.80 17.34
N GLY A 168 -37.86 0.84 16.00
CA GLY A 168 -38.50 1.88 15.19
C GLY A 168 -37.89 3.28 15.38
N LYS A 169 -36.71 3.39 16.01
CA LYS A 169 -35.99 4.65 16.16
C LYS A 169 -35.25 4.93 14.85
N GLY A 170 -35.97 5.47 13.88
CA GLY A 170 -35.37 6.03 12.66
C GLY A 170 -34.33 7.10 13.00
N VAL A 171 -33.39 7.32 12.07
CA VAL A 171 -32.20 8.20 12.12
C VAL A 171 -32.26 9.29 13.20
N VAL A 172 -31.92 8.95 14.45
CA VAL A 172 -31.64 9.97 15.46
C VAL A 172 -30.18 10.35 15.27
N ALA A 173 -29.94 11.53 14.71
CA ALA A 173 -28.62 12.13 14.68
C ALA A 173 -28.03 12.02 16.10
N GLN A 174 -27.00 11.19 16.27
CA GLN A 174 -26.32 11.07 17.56
C GLN A 174 -25.73 12.43 17.85
N GLN A 175 -26.33 13.18 18.78
CA GLN A 175 -25.70 14.39 19.28
C GLN A 175 -24.31 14.02 19.79
N PRO A 176 -23.28 14.82 19.51
CA PRO A 176 -21.95 14.58 20.04
C PRO A 176 -22.08 14.47 21.55
N ARG A 177 -21.59 13.36 22.12
CA ARG A 177 -21.60 13.17 23.58
C ARG A 177 -20.83 14.32 24.19
N LYS A 178 -21.51 15.22 24.91
CA LYS A 178 -20.93 16.43 25.53
C LYS A 178 -19.82 16.12 26.55
N ASN A 179 -19.66 14.86 26.98
CA ASN A 179 -18.71 14.47 28.03
C ASN A 179 -17.78 13.32 27.57
N PHE A 180 -17.16 13.42 26.39
CA PHE A 180 -15.99 12.59 26.12
C PHE A 180 -14.77 13.22 26.81
N THR A 181 -14.61 12.93 28.10
CA THR A 181 -13.33 13.18 28.76
C THR A 181 -12.32 12.24 28.10
N VAL A 182 -11.40 12.81 27.31
CA VAL A 182 -10.25 12.07 26.77
C VAL A 182 -9.53 11.49 27.98
N GLY A 183 -9.74 10.20 28.23
CA GLY A 183 -9.02 9.50 29.28
C GLY A 183 -7.53 9.67 29.00
N LYS A 184 -6.74 10.05 30.01
CA LYS A 184 -5.29 10.23 29.91
C LYS A 184 -4.52 8.98 29.45
N ASN A 185 -5.23 7.85 29.28
CA ASN A 185 -4.74 6.56 28.80
C ASN A 185 -5.40 6.13 27.48
N ALA A 186 -6.05 7.03 26.74
CA ALA A 186 -6.46 6.76 25.36
C ALA A 186 -5.18 6.65 24.51
N HIS A 187 -4.76 5.42 24.26
CA HIS A 187 -3.67 5.10 23.34
C HIS A 187 -3.96 5.75 21.98
N PRO A 188 -2.98 6.43 21.34
CA PRO A 188 -3.15 6.95 19.98
C PRO A 188 -3.12 5.75 19.03
N LEU A 189 -4.28 5.09 18.87
CA LEU A 189 -4.46 3.93 17.99
C LEU A 189 -4.80 4.32 16.55
N PHE A 190 -4.66 5.60 16.19
CA PHE A 190 -5.27 6.12 14.98
C PHE A 190 -4.36 7.18 14.34
N ASP A 191 -3.33 6.71 13.64
CA ASP A 191 -2.57 7.54 12.70
C ASP A 191 -3.53 8.22 11.70
N GLU A 192 -3.18 9.43 11.27
CA GLU A 192 -3.88 10.18 10.22
C GLU A 192 -3.98 9.31 8.95
N PRO A 193 -5.08 9.40 8.18
CA PRO A 193 -5.21 8.59 6.97
C PRO A 193 -4.06 8.86 5.99
N ILE A 194 -3.48 7.77 5.49
CA ILE A 194 -2.45 7.77 4.45
C ILE A 194 -3.04 8.53 3.25
N GLY A 195 -2.40 9.63 2.85
CA GLY A 195 -2.88 10.57 1.82
C GLY A 195 -3.36 11.91 2.37
N ALA A 196 -4.28 11.95 3.34
CA ALA A 196 -4.78 13.24 3.87
C ALA A 196 -3.68 14.07 4.57
N ALA A 197 -2.76 13.38 5.24
CA ALA A 197 -1.59 14.01 5.82
C ALA A 197 -0.64 14.55 4.74
N GLU A 198 -0.53 13.89 3.59
CA GLU A 198 0.35 14.32 2.50
C GLU A 198 -0.25 15.45 1.69
N VAL A 199 -1.56 15.43 1.41
CA VAL A 199 -2.31 16.56 0.82
C VAL A 199 -2.12 17.82 1.68
N LYS A 200 -2.32 17.72 3.01
CA LYS A 200 -2.06 18.83 3.93
C LYS A 200 -0.61 19.28 3.93
N ARG A 201 0.36 18.38 3.76
CA ARG A 201 1.77 18.76 3.63
C ARG A 201 2.05 19.43 2.29
N SER A 202 1.38 19.01 1.21
CA SER A 202 1.51 19.60 -0.11
C SER A 202 1.04 21.06 -0.11
N THR A 203 -0.14 21.36 0.43
CA THR A 203 -0.64 22.74 0.49
C THR A 203 0.25 23.64 1.36
N ILE A 204 0.78 23.10 2.48
CA ILE A 204 1.80 23.80 3.28
C ILE A 204 3.07 24.08 2.45
N ARG A 205 3.56 23.13 1.65
CA ARG A 205 4.74 23.33 0.78
C ARG A 205 4.47 24.41 -0.25
N GLU A 206 3.28 24.44 -0.85
CA GLU A 206 2.88 25.46 -1.81
C GLU A 206 2.80 26.85 -1.17
N ALA A 207 2.18 26.98 0.00
CA ALA A 207 2.16 28.23 0.76
C ALA A 207 3.58 28.72 1.11
N LEU A 208 4.50 27.81 1.45
CA LEU A 208 5.91 28.12 1.69
C LEU A 208 6.70 28.49 0.42
N LYS A 209 6.30 28.00 -0.76
CA LYS A 209 6.86 28.42 -2.05
C LYS A 209 6.44 29.84 -2.41
N LEU A 210 5.17 30.18 -2.17
CA LEU A 210 4.60 31.52 -2.44
C LEU A 210 5.17 32.60 -1.51
N ASP A 211 5.26 32.31 -0.20
CA ASP A 211 5.87 33.21 0.78
C ASP A 211 6.73 32.43 1.79
N PRO A 212 8.05 32.31 1.54
CA PRO A 212 8.98 31.60 2.42
C PRO A 212 9.07 32.16 3.84
N HIS A 213 8.72 33.43 4.04
CA HIS A 213 8.86 34.12 5.33
C HIS A 213 7.55 34.17 6.12
N LYS A 214 6.43 33.73 5.53
CA LYS A 214 5.13 33.66 6.19
C LYS A 214 5.21 32.90 7.51
N SER A 215 4.58 33.44 8.57
CA SER A 215 4.67 32.81 9.89
C SER A 215 3.95 31.46 9.94
N ASN A 216 4.47 30.50 10.71
CA ASN A 216 3.83 29.19 10.87
C ASN A 216 2.39 29.30 11.41
N THR A 217 2.10 30.34 12.20
CA THR A 217 0.75 30.59 12.74
C THR A 217 -0.22 31.05 11.65
N SER A 218 0.23 31.88 10.70
CA SER A 218 -0.60 32.33 9.58
C SER A 218 -0.94 31.16 8.66
N ILE A 219 0.08 30.40 8.24
CA ILE A 219 -0.10 29.21 7.39
C ILE A 219 -1.01 28.20 8.09
N ALA A 220 -0.81 27.94 9.38
CA ALA A 220 -1.65 27.03 10.14
C ALA A 220 -3.14 27.45 10.15
N LYS A 221 -3.40 28.76 10.26
CA LYS A 221 -4.76 29.31 10.27
C LYS A 221 -5.42 29.24 8.90
N GLU A 222 -4.68 29.53 7.83
CA GLU A 222 -5.18 29.50 6.46
C GLU A 222 -5.45 28.07 5.98
N GLU A 223 -4.50 27.17 6.22
CA GLU A 223 -4.56 25.77 5.77
C GLU A 223 -5.35 24.84 6.70
N GLY A 224 -5.85 25.36 7.84
CA GLY A 224 -6.61 24.56 8.80
C GLY A 224 -5.80 23.43 9.47
N VAL A 225 -4.49 23.66 9.69
CA VAL A 225 -3.57 22.67 10.27
C VAL A 225 -2.94 23.17 11.57
N SER A 226 -2.26 22.27 12.31
CA SER A 226 -1.54 22.69 13.52
C SER A 226 -0.24 23.43 13.19
N ARG A 227 0.16 24.40 14.03
CA ARG A 227 1.46 25.08 13.93
C ARG A 227 2.64 24.10 13.95
N ALA A 228 2.50 22.98 14.67
CA ALA A 228 3.52 21.94 14.74
C ALA A 228 3.68 21.21 13.39
N THR A 229 2.58 20.96 12.69
CA THR A 229 2.59 20.36 11.34
C THR A 229 3.35 21.27 10.36
N VAL A 230 3.04 22.57 10.35
CA VAL A 230 3.74 23.55 9.50
C VAL A 230 5.24 23.61 9.82
N ALA A 231 5.59 23.62 11.11
CA ALA A 231 7.00 23.63 11.53
C ALA A 231 7.75 22.36 11.08
N LYS A 232 7.08 21.20 11.10
CA LYS A 232 7.66 19.92 10.63
C LYS A 232 7.92 19.97 9.13
N VAL A 233 6.97 20.42 8.32
CA VAL A 233 7.12 20.54 6.86
C VAL A 233 8.25 21.51 6.51
N ARG A 234 8.31 22.68 7.16
CA ARG A 234 9.39 23.65 6.94
C ARG A 234 10.78 23.07 7.21
N ARG A 235 10.94 22.31 8.30
CA ARG A 235 12.22 21.62 8.60
C ARG A 235 12.59 20.59 7.55
N GLN A 236 11.62 19.84 7.02
CA GLN A 236 11.86 18.86 5.97
C GLN A 236 12.33 19.54 4.67
N GLU A 237 11.73 20.66 4.29
CA GLU A 237 12.16 21.43 3.12
C GLU A 237 13.55 22.06 3.29
N GLU A 238 13.88 22.55 4.50
CA GLU A 238 15.23 23.02 4.83
C GLU A 238 16.28 21.91 4.78
N GLN A 239 15.95 20.71 5.24
CA GLN A 239 16.83 19.54 5.17
C GLN A 239 17.10 19.13 3.72
N LYS A 240 16.05 19.03 2.89
CA LYS A 240 16.21 18.76 1.45
C LYS A 240 17.11 19.77 0.76
N LYS A 241 16.97 21.07 1.08
CA LYS A 241 17.86 22.11 0.52
C LYS A 241 19.32 21.94 0.93
N LYS A 242 19.59 21.45 2.15
CA LYS A 242 20.96 21.18 2.62
C LYS A 242 21.57 19.94 1.99
N GLU A 243 20.76 18.91 1.70
CA GLU A 243 21.23 17.67 1.07
C GLU A 243 21.59 17.85 -0.41
N VAL A 244 20.93 18.78 -1.11
CA VAL A 244 21.18 19.08 -2.54
C VAL A 244 22.36 20.06 -2.74
N ALA A 245 22.85 20.71 -1.69
CA ALA A 245 24.03 21.58 -1.81
C ALA A 245 25.30 20.74 -2.03
N PRO A 246 26.01 20.89 -3.16
CA PRO A 246 27.20 20.09 -3.45
C PRO A 246 28.27 20.38 -2.40
N LYS A 247 28.75 19.32 -1.74
CA LYS A 247 29.91 19.40 -0.85
C LYS A 247 31.11 19.81 -1.69
N GLN A 248 31.52 21.08 -1.58
CA GLN A 248 32.81 21.53 -2.09
C GLN A 248 33.90 20.74 -1.34
N SER A 249 34.50 19.77 -2.00
CA SER A 249 35.67 19.07 -1.48
C SER A 249 36.83 20.06 -1.49
N THR A 250 37.27 20.49 -0.32
CA THR A 250 38.59 21.09 -0.13
C THR A 250 39.61 19.99 -0.38
N VAL A 251 40.21 19.99 -1.57
CA VAL A 251 41.40 19.18 -1.88
C VAL A 251 42.60 19.99 -1.42
N ASP A 252 43.33 19.48 -0.42
CA ASP A 252 44.60 20.05 0.01
C ASP A 252 45.65 19.91 -1.11
N PRO A 253 46.61 20.84 -1.24
CA PRO A 253 47.63 20.77 -2.28
C PRO A 253 48.61 19.63 -1.96
N ILE A 254 48.68 18.63 -2.82
CA ILE A 254 49.76 17.65 -2.83
C ILE A 254 50.85 18.21 -3.74
N GLU A 255 51.96 18.65 -3.14
CA GLU A 255 53.24 18.81 -3.82
C GLU A 255 53.78 17.41 -4.15
N GLY A 256 54.11 17.18 -5.42
CA GLY A 256 54.64 15.91 -5.90
C GLY A 256 55.28 16.10 -7.27
N ASP A 257 56.60 15.96 -7.28
CA ASP A 257 57.50 16.22 -8.38
C ASP A 257 57.23 15.39 -9.64
N LEU A 258 57.58 16.03 -10.76
CA LEU A 258 57.72 15.46 -12.09
C LEU A 258 58.85 14.42 -12.09
N ASP A 259 58.65 13.30 -12.77
CA ASP A 259 59.62 12.84 -13.77
C ASP A 259 58.99 11.83 -14.74
N ALA A 260 59.39 11.99 -15.99
CA ALA A 260 58.99 11.24 -17.17
C ALA A 260 59.63 9.84 -17.19
N GLU A 261 58.99 8.89 -17.86
CA GLU A 261 59.63 8.20 -18.99
C GLU A 261 58.64 7.35 -19.81
N GLU A 262 58.87 7.47 -21.12
CA GLU A 262 58.33 6.79 -22.28
C GLU A 262 58.56 5.27 -22.25
N GLN A 263 57.64 4.48 -22.81
CA GLN A 263 57.96 3.52 -23.88
C GLN A 263 56.72 2.85 -24.48
N GLU A 264 56.66 2.90 -25.81
CA GLU A 264 55.76 2.18 -26.71
C GLU A 264 56.11 0.68 -26.80
N GLU A 265 55.13 -0.19 -27.05
CA GLU A 265 55.17 -1.20 -28.13
C GLU A 265 53.83 -1.97 -28.27
N LYS A 266 53.37 -2.17 -29.52
CA LYS A 266 52.25 -3.05 -29.94
C LYS A 266 52.82 -4.36 -30.55
N PRO A 267 52.02 -5.25 -31.21
CA PRO A 267 51.06 -6.24 -30.71
C PRO A 267 51.33 -7.66 -31.27
N LYS A 268 50.81 -8.77 -30.68
CA LYS A 268 50.67 -10.06 -31.40
C LYS A 268 49.42 -10.88 -31.02
N LYS A 269 48.74 -11.36 -32.07
CA LYS A 269 47.65 -12.37 -32.12
C LYS A 269 48.16 -13.80 -31.86
N LYS A 270 47.35 -14.65 -31.22
CA LYS A 270 47.15 -16.12 -31.43
C LYS A 270 45.77 -16.47 -30.80
N GLN A 271 44.73 -17.01 -31.45
CA GLN A 271 44.52 -18.26 -32.22
C GLN A 271 44.38 -19.53 -31.35
N GLY A 272 43.24 -20.22 -31.51
CA GLY A 272 42.90 -21.58 -31.00
C GLY A 272 42.15 -21.53 -29.67
N TYR A 273 41.03 -22.22 -29.43
CA TYR A 273 40.55 -23.51 -29.93
C TYR A 273 39.01 -23.54 -29.99
N ARG A 274 38.50 -24.23 -31.01
CA ARG A 274 37.11 -24.66 -31.17
C ARG A 274 37.19 -26.18 -31.25
N GLU A 275 36.55 -26.89 -30.33
CA GLU A 275 36.33 -28.35 -30.42
C GLU A 275 34.82 -28.60 -30.31
N ASP A 276 34.22 -28.80 -31.48
CA ASP A 276 33.39 -29.95 -31.86
C ASP A 276 32.40 -30.54 -30.83
N LEU A 277 31.14 -30.14 -30.96
CA LEU A 277 29.97 -30.92 -30.52
C LEU A 277 29.27 -31.52 -31.76
N PRO A 278 28.79 -32.79 -31.71
CA PRO A 278 28.24 -33.51 -32.86
C PRO A 278 26.95 -32.87 -33.44
N PRO A 279 26.66 -33.08 -34.74
CA PRO A 279 25.61 -32.35 -35.46
C PRO A 279 24.17 -32.87 -35.24
N GLU A 280 23.91 -33.70 -34.24
CA GLU A 280 22.61 -34.36 -34.04
C GLU A 280 21.71 -33.69 -32.99
N VAL A 281 22.07 -32.49 -32.50
CA VAL A 281 21.23 -31.69 -31.59
C VAL A 281 21.11 -30.25 -32.10
N ARG A 282 20.44 -30.09 -33.25
CA ARG A 282 19.91 -28.83 -33.81
C ARG A 282 18.64 -29.24 -34.57
N GLU A 283 17.40 -28.85 -34.32
CA GLU A 283 16.68 -27.77 -33.62
C GLU A 283 15.17 -28.22 -33.62
N PRO A 284 14.17 -27.49 -33.06
CA PRO A 284 14.21 -26.18 -32.41
C PRO A 284 13.55 -26.17 -31.03
N LEU A 285 14.27 -25.73 -29.98
CA LEU A 285 13.59 -25.09 -28.85
C LEU A 285 13.72 -23.60 -29.04
N ALA A 286 12.55 -23.00 -29.28
CA ALA A 286 12.31 -21.61 -29.54
C ALA A 286 13.07 -20.69 -28.57
N VAL A 287 13.67 -19.67 -29.17
CA VAL A 287 14.15 -18.40 -28.60
C VAL A 287 13.63 -18.15 -27.17
N VAL A 288 14.40 -18.55 -26.17
CA VAL A 288 14.22 -18.06 -24.80
C VAL A 288 14.60 -16.58 -24.83
N ARG A 289 13.60 -15.71 -24.60
CA ARG A 289 13.84 -14.27 -24.50
C ARG A 289 14.91 -14.01 -23.43
N PRO A 290 15.88 -13.10 -23.67
CA PRO A 290 16.89 -12.73 -22.67
C PRO A 290 16.29 -12.28 -21.32
N GLU A 291 15.04 -11.81 -21.32
CA GLU A 291 14.29 -11.48 -20.11
C GLU A 291 14.01 -12.71 -19.22
N LEU A 292 13.77 -13.90 -19.79
CA LEU A 292 13.47 -15.12 -19.03
C LEU A 292 14.70 -15.68 -18.31
N SER A 293 15.91 -15.51 -18.87
CA SER A 293 17.14 -15.93 -18.18
C SER A 293 17.43 -15.03 -16.97
N LYS A 294 17.18 -13.72 -17.09
CA LYS A 294 17.30 -12.78 -15.97
C LYS A 294 16.31 -13.11 -14.86
N ILE A 295 15.07 -13.44 -15.23
CA ILE A 295 14.03 -13.85 -14.28
C ILE A 295 14.40 -15.19 -13.62
N ALA A 296 14.97 -16.15 -14.36
CA ALA A 296 15.42 -17.42 -13.78
C ALA A 296 16.57 -17.23 -12.78
N ASP A 297 17.50 -16.32 -13.05
CA ASP A 297 18.60 -16.00 -12.13
C ASP A 297 18.12 -15.22 -10.89
N GLU A 298 17.15 -14.31 -11.06
CA GLU A 298 16.45 -13.64 -9.95
C GLU A 298 15.67 -14.64 -9.09
N LEU A 299 14.95 -15.59 -9.71
CA LEU A 299 14.24 -16.66 -9.00
C LEU A 299 15.19 -17.56 -8.22
N LYS A 300 16.36 -17.92 -8.79
CA LYS A 300 17.40 -18.67 -8.05
C LYS A 300 17.95 -17.89 -6.87
N LEU A 301 18.20 -16.59 -7.03
CA LEU A 301 18.69 -15.73 -5.95
C LEU A 301 17.65 -15.62 -4.84
N ILE A 302 16.37 -15.53 -5.19
CA ILE A 302 15.28 -15.46 -4.22
C ILE A 302 15.08 -16.82 -3.54
N GLN A 303 15.07 -17.94 -4.28
CA GLN A 303 15.02 -19.29 -3.70
C GLN A 303 16.20 -19.51 -2.74
N TYR A 304 17.39 -19.05 -3.10
CA TYR A 304 18.57 -19.09 -2.23
C TYR A 304 18.33 -18.28 -0.95
N ARG A 305 17.84 -17.03 -1.05
CA ARG A 305 17.53 -16.18 0.11
C ARG A 305 16.39 -16.73 0.97
N LEU A 306 15.37 -17.32 0.37
CA LEU A 306 14.27 -18.00 1.06
C LEU A 306 14.77 -19.25 1.80
N GLY A 307 15.69 -20.01 1.21
CA GLY A 307 16.40 -21.11 1.88
C GLY A 307 17.20 -20.64 3.10
N GLN A 308 17.87 -19.48 3.01
CA GLN A 308 18.53 -18.87 4.17
C GLN A 308 17.51 -18.45 5.26
N LEU A 309 16.30 -18.03 4.87
CA LEU A 309 15.22 -17.63 5.78
C LEU A 309 14.51 -18.82 6.45
N THR A 310 14.45 -20.00 5.80
CA THR A 310 13.91 -21.21 6.43
C THR A 310 14.71 -21.67 7.65
N GLU A 311 15.99 -21.31 7.73
CA GLU A 311 16.84 -21.61 8.89
C GLU A 311 16.67 -20.63 10.06
N VAL A 312 15.92 -19.54 9.88
CA VAL A 312 15.66 -18.54 10.93
C VAL A 312 14.38 -18.92 11.71
N PRO A 313 14.48 -19.20 13.03
CA PRO A 313 13.33 -19.51 13.85
C PRO A 313 12.32 -18.34 13.86
N GLY A 314 11.11 -18.58 13.34
CA GLY A 314 10.06 -17.57 13.18
C GLY A 314 9.65 -17.35 11.71
N CYS A 315 10.62 -17.33 10.80
CA CYS A 315 10.36 -17.23 9.36
C CYS A 315 9.79 -18.54 8.80
N ALA A 316 10.19 -19.69 9.35
CA ALA A 316 9.62 -21.00 8.99
C ALA A 316 8.10 -21.11 9.22
N LYS A 317 7.48 -20.23 10.04
CA LYS A 317 6.01 -20.19 10.17
C LYS A 317 5.38 -19.42 9.00
N LEU A 318 5.91 -18.23 8.70
CA LEU A 318 5.52 -17.42 7.54
C LEU A 318 5.68 -18.17 6.22
N LEU A 319 6.77 -18.94 6.08
CA LEU A 319 7.08 -19.73 4.88
C LEU A 319 6.27 -21.03 4.77
N ARG A 320 5.63 -21.51 5.84
CA ARG A 320 4.70 -22.66 5.76
C ARG A 320 3.30 -22.25 5.33
N ASP A 321 2.92 -21.00 5.59
CA ASP A 321 1.62 -20.46 5.18
C ASP A 321 1.62 -20.09 3.67
N PHE A 322 2.81 -19.95 3.06
CA PHE A 322 3.03 -19.82 1.61
C PHE A 322 3.55 -21.16 1.06
N ASP A 323 2.71 -21.94 0.37
CA ASP A 323 3.06 -23.27 -0.17
C ASP A 323 3.94 -23.15 -1.44
N ILE A 324 5.18 -22.67 -1.26
CA ILE A 324 6.12 -22.30 -2.34
C ILE A 324 6.53 -23.50 -3.20
N GLU A 325 6.53 -24.71 -2.65
CA GLU A 325 6.93 -25.94 -3.37
C GLU A 325 5.98 -26.33 -4.51
N LYS A 326 4.78 -25.72 -4.61
CA LYS A 326 3.78 -26.01 -5.64
C LYS A 326 3.69 -25.00 -6.77
N ILE A 327 4.56 -24.01 -6.79
CA ILE A 327 4.54 -22.97 -7.81
C ILE A 327 5.27 -23.50 -9.07
N GLU A 328 4.55 -24.21 -9.93
CA GLU A 328 4.96 -24.45 -11.32
C GLU A 328 4.64 -23.19 -12.14
N VAL A 329 5.65 -22.47 -12.59
CA VAL A 329 5.46 -21.23 -13.36
C VAL A 329 5.46 -21.56 -14.85
N GLU A 330 4.28 -21.60 -15.47
CA GLU A 330 4.12 -21.59 -16.93
C GLU A 330 3.51 -20.26 -17.40
N GLY A 331 4.14 -19.59 -18.38
CA GLY A 331 3.52 -18.46 -19.09
C GLY A 331 3.33 -17.14 -18.30
N GLU A 332 2.31 -16.36 -18.69
CA GLU A 332 1.99 -14.96 -18.28
C GLU A 332 1.85 -14.73 -16.76
N GLU A 333 2.00 -15.76 -15.94
CA GLU A 333 1.90 -15.74 -14.47
C GLU A 333 3.15 -15.18 -13.75
N VAL A 334 4.25 -14.98 -14.50
CA VAL A 334 5.52 -14.44 -13.97
C VAL A 334 5.37 -13.03 -13.36
N VAL A 335 4.46 -12.21 -13.88
CA VAL A 335 4.23 -10.84 -13.38
C VAL A 335 3.60 -10.83 -11.99
N TYR A 336 2.72 -11.80 -11.71
CA TYR A 336 2.10 -11.95 -10.39
C TYR A 336 3.10 -12.47 -9.36
N LEU A 337 3.96 -13.39 -9.78
CA LEU A 337 5.04 -13.88 -8.93
C LEU A 337 6.00 -12.77 -8.50
N GLN A 338 6.34 -11.86 -9.43
CA GLN A 338 7.20 -10.71 -9.14
C GLN A 338 6.56 -9.72 -8.15
N ALA A 339 5.24 -9.51 -8.22
CA ALA A 339 4.53 -8.65 -7.29
C ALA A 339 4.48 -9.25 -5.87
N ASP A 340 4.16 -10.54 -5.76
CA ASP A 340 4.12 -11.25 -4.47
C ASP A 340 5.52 -11.34 -3.85
N LEU A 341 6.53 -11.60 -4.67
CA LEU A 341 7.94 -11.58 -4.27
C LEU A 341 8.39 -10.20 -3.78
N ARG A 342 7.94 -9.13 -4.43
CA ARG A 342 8.25 -7.77 -4.02
C ARG A 342 7.63 -7.45 -2.67
N ILE A 343 6.37 -7.84 -2.43
CA ILE A 343 5.70 -7.68 -1.12
C ILE A 343 6.45 -8.46 -0.03
N LEU A 344 6.92 -9.66 -0.35
CA LEU A 344 7.72 -10.48 0.58
C LEU A 344 9.07 -9.84 0.89
N ILE A 345 9.78 -9.34 -0.13
CA ILE A 345 11.06 -8.63 0.02
C ILE A 345 10.86 -7.33 0.82
N GLU A 346 9.87 -6.51 0.48
CA GLU A 346 9.52 -5.30 1.22
C GLU A 346 9.14 -5.64 2.67
N GLY A 347 8.42 -6.74 2.89
CA GLY A 347 8.14 -7.26 4.22
C GLY A 347 9.42 -7.63 4.99
N ILE A 348 10.39 -8.28 4.34
CA ILE A 348 11.69 -8.63 4.94
C ILE A 348 12.54 -7.38 5.19
N GLU A 349 12.53 -6.40 4.29
CA GLU A 349 13.31 -5.15 4.42
C GLU A 349 12.72 -4.21 5.48
N LEU A 350 11.39 -4.12 5.57
CA LEU A 350 10.68 -3.35 6.60
C LEU A 350 10.84 -4.00 7.98
N ASN A 351 10.94 -5.32 8.04
CA ASN A 351 11.33 -6.07 9.23
C ASN A 351 12.86 -6.22 9.26
N GLY A 352 13.55 -5.09 9.41
CA GLY A 352 15.01 -5.00 9.48
C GLY A 352 15.65 -6.01 10.46
N PRO A 353 16.98 -6.20 10.41
CA PRO A 353 17.66 -7.31 11.06
C PRO A 353 17.25 -7.45 12.52
N ALA A 354 16.84 -8.68 12.86
CA ALA A 354 16.59 -9.21 14.20
C ALA A 354 17.06 -8.29 15.34
N ALA A 355 16.22 -7.36 15.76
CA ALA A 355 16.52 -6.49 16.89
C ALA A 355 15.99 -7.13 18.18
N ILE A 356 16.59 -6.80 19.32
CA ILE A 356 16.10 -7.21 20.63
C ILE A 356 15.13 -6.15 21.13
N CYS A 357 13.93 -6.57 21.53
CA CYS A 357 12.90 -5.65 21.99
C CYS A 357 13.45 -4.78 23.14
N PRO A 358 13.50 -3.44 22.99
CA PRO A 358 14.14 -2.56 23.97
C PRO A 358 13.39 -2.54 25.31
N ARG A 359 12.13 -2.99 25.32
CA ARG A 359 11.28 -3.01 26.51
C ARG A 359 11.41 -4.29 27.33
N CYS A 360 11.62 -5.45 26.70
CA CYS A 360 11.66 -6.73 27.41
C CYS A 360 12.97 -7.50 27.26
N GLY A 361 13.92 -7.00 26.47
CA GLY A 361 15.18 -7.72 26.20
C GLY A 361 14.97 -9.07 25.51
N GLY A 362 13.86 -9.23 24.77
CA GLY A 362 13.50 -10.51 24.15
C GLY A 362 12.76 -11.50 25.05
N LYS A 363 12.26 -11.09 26.22
CA LYS A 363 11.49 -11.94 27.15
C LYS A 363 9.98 -12.05 26.82
N LYS A 364 9.58 -11.71 25.59
CA LYS A 364 8.20 -11.82 25.07
C LYS A 364 7.17 -11.01 25.89
N CYS A 365 7.30 -9.69 25.91
CA CYS A 365 6.23 -8.86 26.46
C CYS A 365 4.98 -8.90 25.58
N ARG A 366 3.83 -8.55 26.18
CA ARG A 366 2.52 -8.57 25.52
C ARG A 366 2.40 -7.62 24.32
N GLU A 367 3.31 -6.66 24.20
CA GLU A 367 3.31 -5.64 23.14
C GLU A 367 4.15 -6.01 21.93
N CYS A 368 5.30 -6.66 22.10
CA CYS A 368 6.16 -6.98 20.96
C CYS A 368 5.74 -8.26 20.24
N GLY A 369 5.13 -9.23 20.94
CA GLY A 369 4.54 -10.43 20.33
C GLY A 369 5.46 -11.27 19.42
N LEU A 370 6.77 -11.01 19.41
CA LEU A 370 7.76 -11.47 18.42
C LEU A 370 7.54 -10.94 16.97
N GLN A 371 6.75 -9.89 16.77
CA GLN A 371 6.63 -9.26 15.46
C GLN A 371 7.89 -8.44 15.15
N GLY A 372 8.82 -9.01 14.38
CA GLY A 372 10.06 -8.35 13.97
C GLY A 372 11.19 -8.31 15.01
N TRP A 373 11.07 -9.03 16.14
CA TRP A 373 12.07 -9.04 17.22
C TRP A 373 12.46 -10.48 17.61
N VAL A 374 13.74 -10.72 17.87
CA VAL A 374 14.25 -12.01 18.36
C VAL A 374 14.54 -11.98 19.87
N THR A 375 14.60 -13.14 20.50
CA THR A 375 15.07 -13.27 21.88
C THR A 375 16.58 -12.97 21.97
N TRP A 376 17.07 -12.64 23.17
CA TRP A 376 18.50 -12.42 23.38
C TRP A 376 19.35 -13.65 23.03
N ALA A 377 18.86 -14.86 23.30
CA ALA A 377 19.54 -16.11 22.96
C ALA A 377 19.63 -16.32 21.45
N GLU A 378 18.53 -16.07 20.72
CA GLU A 378 18.51 -16.13 19.26
C GLU A 378 19.41 -15.06 18.63
N TYR A 379 19.41 -13.83 19.16
CA TYR A 379 20.33 -12.77 18.73
C TYR A 379 21.80 -13.17 18.91
N GLN A 380 22.16 -13.76 20.07
CA GLN A 380 23.52 -14.23 20.32
C GLN A 380 23.93 -15.37 19.38
N ASP A 381 23.01 -16.29 19.07
CA ASP A 381 23.26 -17.39 18.15
C ASP A 381 23.46 -16.87 16.71
N ILE A 382 22.59 -15.97 16.24
CA ILE A 382 22.73 -15.28 14.93
C ILE A 382 24.09 -14.57 14.87
N THR A 383 24.42 -13.77 15.89
CA THR A 383 25.68 -13.01 15.93
C THR A 383 26.90 -13.93 15.92
N ARG A 384 26.84 -15.08 16.63
CA ARG A 384 27.92 -16.06 16.66
C ARG A 384 28.09 -16.79 15.33
N ARG A 385 26.99 -17.19 14.69
CA ARG A 385 27.02 -17.92 13.40
C ARG A 385 27.59 -17.06 12.28
N TYR A 386 27.28 -15.77 12.25
CA TYR A 386 27.70 -14.85 11.18
C TYR A 386 28.92 -14.00 11.55
N ALA A 387 29.61 -14.30 12.65
CA ALA A 387 30.81 -13.56 13.08
C ALA A 387 31.97 -13.59 12.06
N HIS A 388 31.98 -14.60 11.18
CA HIS A 388 33.00 -14.77 10.14
C HIS A 388 32.77 -13.93 8.87
N LEU A 389 31.63 -13.23 8.77
CA LEU A 389 31.28 -12.37 7.64
C LEU A 389 31.57 -10.88 7.91
N ARG A 390 32.18 -10.54 9.06
CA ARG A 390 32.54 -9.17 9.44
C ARG A 390 34.03 -8.92 9.34
#